data_AF-A0A9D2TJJ9-F1
#
_entry.id   AF-A0A9D2TJJ9-F1
#
_cell.length_a   1.000
_cell.length_b   1.000
_cell.length_c   1.000
_cell.angle_alpha   90.00
_cell.angle_beta   90.00
_cell.angle_gamma   90.00
#
_symmetry.space_group_name_H-M   'P 1'
#
loop_
_entity.id
_entity.type
_entity.pdbx_description
1 polymer ?
#
loop_
_entity_poly.entity_id
_entity_poly.type
_entity_poly.pdbx_seq_one_letter_code
_entity_poly.pdbx_strand_id
1 'polypeptide(L)' 'MVTDESEFIVMLPDGEVEFASTGPAASFLLEEGHANAEREPHWHLRWCLDRMAIGEVMDVGEARVERIASRR' A
#
# COMPACT_ATOMS: atom_id res chain seq x y z
N MET A 1 -8.89 -20.23 -7.75
CA MET A 1 -9.47 -18.98 -8.28
C MET A 1 -8.45 -17.91 -7.97
N VAL A 2 -7.72 -17.45 -8.98
CA VAL A 2 -6.75 -16.36 -8.80
C VAL A 2 -7.55 -15.09 -9.07
N THR A 3 -7.92 -14.36 -8.01
CA THR A 3 -8.48 -13.02 -8.16
C THR A 3 -7.31 -12.07 -8.35
N ASP A 4 -6.95 -11.83 -9.62
CA ASP A 4 -5.86 -10.96 -10.07
C ASP A 4 -6.22 -9.46 -9.90
N GLU A 5 -6.96 -9.10 -8.84
CA GLU A 5 -7.52 -7.77 -8.61
C GLU A 5 -6.60 -6.91 -7.72
N SER A 6 -5.28 -7.05 -7.84
CA SER A 6 -4.33 -6.24 -7.08
C SER A 6 -4.42 -4.77 -7.49
N GLU A 7 -4.59 -3.87 -6.52
CA GLU A 7 -4.65 -2.41 -6.71
C GLU A 7 -3.38 -1.70 -6.22
N PHE A 8 -2.61 -2.34 -5.34
CA PHE A 8 -1.41 -1.77 -4.75
C PHE A 8 -0.26 -2.78 -4.74
N ILE A 9 0.95 -2.31 -5.03
CA ILE A 9 2.20 -3.05 -4.82
C ILE A 9 3.00 -2.32 -3.75
N VAL A 10 3.37 -3.04 -2.70
CA VAL A 10 4.33 -2.57 -1.70
C VAL A 10 5.68 -3.20 -2.01
N MET A 11 6.62 -2.38 -2.44
CA MET A 11 8.01 -2.73 -2.71
C MET A 11 8.84 -2.60 -1.42
N LEU A 12 9.51 -3.68 -1.06
CA LEU A 12 10.43 -3.80 0.06
C LEU A 12 11.83 -4.19 -0.46
N PRO A 13 12.90 -4.04 0.35
CA PRO A 13 14.24 -4.46 -0.05
C PRO A 13 14.37 -5.96 -0.39
N ASP A 14 13.51 -6.81 0.17
CA ASP A 14 13.52 -8.26 0.05
C ASP A 14 12.48 -8.81 -0.94
N GLY A 15 11.56 -7.97 -1.43
CA GLY A 15 10.57 -8.37 -2.42
C GLY A 15 9.39 -7.40 -2.55
N GLU A 16 8.36 -7.84 -3.26
CA GLU A 16 7.15 -7.07 -3.49
C GLU A 16 5.93 -7.84 -2.97
N VAL A 17 4.99 -7.13 -2.37
CA VAL A 17 3.73 -7.69 -1.85
C VAL A 17 2.55 -6.94 -2.46
N GLU A 18 1.60 -7.69 -3.00
CA GLU A 18 0.42 -7.12 -3.67
C GLU A 18 -0.81 -7.10 -2.75
N PHE A 19 -1.62 -6.05 -2.88
CA PHE A 19 -2.86 -5.87 -2.12
C PHE A 19 -4.01 -5.45 -3.04
N ALA A 20 -5.18 -6.03 -2.79
CA ALA A 20 -6.39 -5.76 -3.58
C ALA A 20 -7.11 -4.45 -3.18
N SER A 21 -6.70 -3.77 -2.10
CA SER A 21 -7.30 -2.50 -1.69
C SER A 21 -6.44 -1.77 -0.65
N THR A 22 -6.80 -0.52 -0.35
CA THR A 22 -6.08 0.35 0.59
C THR A 22 -6.10 -0.12 2.04
N GLY A 23 -7.16 -0.82 2.48
CA GLY A 23 -7.29 -1.31 3.85
C GLY A 23 -6.16 -2.28 4.24
N PRO A 24 -6.04 -3.43 3.53
CA PRO A 24 -4.96 -4.39 3.74
C PRO A 24 -3.56 -3.80 3.56
N ALA A 25 -3.35 -2.96 2.53
CA ALA A 25 -2.06 -2.31 2.29
C ALA A 25 -1.66 -1.40 3.48
N ALA A 26 -2.59 -0.57 3.98
CA ALA A 26 -2.32 0.29 5.13
C ALA A 26 -2.10 -0.50 6.43
N SER A 27 -2.86 -1.58 6.65
CA SER A 27 -2.64 -2.47 7.79
C SER A 27 -1.26 -3.10 7.74
N PHE A 28 -0.85 -3.65 6.60
CA PHE A 28 0.48 -4.23 6.41
C PHE A 28 1.60 -3.22 6.73
N LEU A 29 1.54 -2.02 6.15
CA LEU A 29 2.54 -0.97 6.37
C LEU A 29 2.67 -0.58 7.85
N LEU A 30 1.58 -0.64 8.62
CA LEU A 30 1.59 -0.33 10.04
C LEU A 30 2.04 -1.52 10.91
N GLU A 31 1.57 -2.72 10.61
CA GLU A 31 1.89 -3.94 11.36
C GLU A 31 3.36 -4.33 11.22
N GLU A 32 3.94 -4.14 10.02
CA GLU A 32 5.37 -4.38 9.75
C GLU A 32 6.27 -3.18 10.12
N GLY A 33 5.70 -2.08 10.63
CA GLY A 33 6.44 -0.94 11.15
C GLY A 33 7.03 0.01 10.09
N HIS A 34 6.63 -0.10 8.83
CA HIS A 34 7.01 0.84 7.76
C HIS A 34 6.35 2.22 7.94
N ALA A 35 5.14 2.25 8.48
CA ALA A 35 4.43 3.45 8.89
C ALA A 35 4.41 3.57 10.42
N ASN A 36 4.57 4.80 10.93
CA ASN A 36 4.48 5.06 12.36
C ASN A 36 3.06 5.48 12.74
N ALA A 37 2.33 4.61 13.42
CA ALA A 37 0.95 4.84 13.87
C ALA A 37 0.76 6.09 14.75
N GLU A 38 1.80 6.49 15.51
CA GLU A 38 1.76 7.66 16.39
C GLU A 38 1.88 8.97 15.62
N ARG A 39 2.52 8.93 14.44
CA ARG A 39 2.67 10.08 13.54
C ARG A 39 1.58 10.11 12.47
N GLU A 40 1.26 8.95 11.92
CA GLU A 40 0.31 8.74 10.83
C GLU A 40 -0.66 7.61 11.22
N PRO A 41 -1.81 7.95 11.82
CA PRO A 41 -2.78 6.94 12.22
C PRO A 41 -3.33 6.19 11.00
N HIS A 42 -3.80 4.96 11.21
CA HIS A 42 -4.31 4.06 10.15
C HIS A 42 -5.27 4.72 9.17
N TRP A 43 -6.19 5.54 9.66
CA TRP A 43 -7.15 6.26 8.80
C TRP A 43 -6.47 7.27 7.87
N HIS A 44 -5.39 7.91 8.29
CA HIS A 44 -4.66 8.89 7.49
C HIS A 44 -3.86 8.20 6.39
N LEU A 45 -3.18 7.10 6.72
CA LEU A 45 -2.45 6.31 5.72
C LEU A 45 -3.41 5.76 4.64
N ARG A 46 -4.57 5.23 5.04
CA ARG A 46 -5.61 4.80 4.10
C ARG A 46 -6.08 5.96 3.20
N TRP A 47 -6.32 7.12 3.79
CA TRP A 47 -6.73 8.31 3.05
C TRP A 47 -5.69 8.75 2.02
N CYS A 48 -4.39 8.67 2.35
CA CYS A 48 -3.31 8.94 1.39
C CYS A 48 -3.34 7.94 0.23
N LEU A 49 -3.41 6.63 0.52
CA LEU A 49 -3.42 5.58 -0.49
C LEU A 49 -4.64 5.66 -1.43
N ASP A 50 -5.83 5.97 -0.90
CA ASP A 50 -7.07 6.07 -1.68
C ASP A 50 -6.98 7.16 -2.76
N ARG A 51 -6.17 8.19 -2.50
CA ARG A 51 -6.02 9.39 -3.34
C ARG A 51 -4.88 9.29 -4.35
N MET A 52 -4.03 8.27 -4.27
CA MET A 52 -3.00 8.04 -5.27
C MET A 52 -3.64 7.87 -6.65
N ALA A 53 -3.07 8.47 -7.68
CA ALA A 53 -3.41 8.16 -9.06
C ALA A 53 -2.87 6.78 -9.44
N ILE A 54 -3.46 6.13 -10.47
CA ILE A 54 -2.88 4.92 -11.03
C ILE A 54 -1.50 5.25 -11.64
N GLY A 55 -0.50 4.44 -11.32
CA GLY A 55 0.91 4.65 -11.65
C GLY A 55 1.63 5.64 -10.72
N GLU A 56 0.93 6.21 -9.72
CA GLU A 56 1.57 7.03 -8.70
C GLU A 56 2.31 6.15 -7.70
N VAL A 57 3.43 6.68 -7.20
CA VAL A 57 4.30 6.03 -6.24
C VAL A 57 4.47 6.93 -5.03
N MET A 58 4.37 6.35 -3.83
CA MET A 58 4.51 7.04 -2.56
C MET A 58 5.47 6.27 -1.66
N ASP A 59 6.40 6.98 -1.01
CA ASP A 59 7.33 6.38 -0.05
C ASP A 59 6.71 6.42 1.36
N VAL A 60 6.74 5.29 2.07
CA VAL A 60 6.19 5.10 3.42
C VAL A 60 7.27 4.45 4.29
N GLY A 61 8.03 5.28 5.01
CA GLY A 61 9.21 4.83 5.72
C GLY A 61 10.25 4.26 4.76
N GLU A 62 10.56 2.97 4.92
CA GLU A 62 11.48 2.24 4.03
C GLU A 62 10.76 1.50 2.90
N ALA A 63 9.43 1.44 2.93
CA ALA A 63 8.63 0.81 1.89
C ALA A 63 8.26 1.83 0.80
N ARG A 64 8.11 1.35 -0.43
CA ARG A 64 7.58 2.14 -1.54
C ARG A 64 6.28 1.52 -2.02
N VAL A 65 5.23 2.33 -2.12
CA VAL A 65 3.90 1.88 -2.53
C VAL A 65 3.60 2.42 -3.91
N GLU A 66 3.19 1.55 -4.83
CA GLU A 66 2.65 1.94 -6.14
C GLU A 66 1.17 1.58 -6.22
N ARG A 67 0.35 2.49 -6.74
CA ARG A 67 -1.03 2.15 -7.12
C ARG A 67 -1.04 1.65 -8.55
N ILE A 68 -1.45 0.40 -8.76
CA ILE A 68 -1.55 -0.21 -10.09
C ILE A 68 -3.00 -0.23 -10.59
N ALA A 69 -3.16 -0.39 -11.90
CA ALA A 69 -4.47 -0.67 -12.47
C ALA A 69 -4.88 -2.09 -12.08
N SER A 70 -6.04 -2.23 -11.44
CA SER A 70 -6.65 -3.54 -11.16
C SER A 70 -6.74 -4.34 -12.46
N ARG A 71 -6.15 -5.55 -12.49
CA ARG A 71 -6.20 -6.41 -13.67
C ARG A 71 -7.55 -7.13 -13.69
N ARG A 72 -8.43 -6.68 -14.58
CA ARG A 72 -9.73 -7.33 -14.87
C ARG A 72 -9.61 -8.40 -15.93
#